data_AF-A0A9C9L0A7-F1
#
_entry.id   AF-A0A9C9L0A7-F1
#
_cell.length_a   1.000
_cell.length_b   1.000
_cell.length_c   1.000
_cell.angle_alpha   90.00
_cell.angle_beta   90.00
_cell.angle_gamma   90.00
#
_symmetry.space_group_name_H-M   'P 1'
#
loop_
_entity.id
_entity.type
_entity.pdbx_description
1 polymer ?
#
loop_
_entity_poly.entity_id
_entity_poly.type
_entity_poly.pdbx_seq_one_letter_code
_entity_poly.pdbx_strand_id
1 'polypeptide(L)' 'MTDNLTHFNASGEAHMVDVSEKNITKRQAVAEGRIVMQPDTLKLIQAGDHKKGDVLGIA' A
#
# COMPACT_ATOMS: atom_id res chain seq x y z
N MET A 1 -20.79 -13.27 -11.29
CA MET A 1 -19.51 -13.15 -12.01
C MET A 1 -18.43 -13.50 -11.00
N THR A 2 -17.88 -14.71 -11.08
CA THR A 2 -16.70 -15.09 -10.29
C THR A 2 -15.49 -14.76 -11.13
N ASP A 3 -14.87 -13.60 -10.90
CA ASP A 3 -13.58 -13.28 -11.50
C ASP A 3 -12.55 -14.29 -11.00
N ASN A 4 -11.94 -15.03 -11.92
CA ASN A 4 -10.88 -15.98 -11.59
C ASN A 4 -9.66 -15.23 -11.08
N LEU A 5 -9.22 -15.55 -9.86
CA LEU A 5 -8.01 -14.99 -9.27
C LEU A 5 -6.79 -15.50 -10.04
N THR A 6 -6.05 -14.59 -10.68
CA THR A 6 -4.90 -14.98 -11.51
C THR A 6 -3.64 -15.30 -10.70
N HIS A 7 -3.54 -14.86 -9.45
CA HIS A 7 -2.36 -15.10 -8.60
C HIS A 7 -2.40 -16.44 -7.86
N PHE A 8 -3.43 -17.25 -8.06
CA PHE A 8 -3.58 -18.58 -7.44
C PHE A 8 -3.72 -19.65 -8.53
N ASN A 9 -3.05 -20.79 -8.34
CA ASN A 9 -3.17 -21.93 -9.25
C ASN A 9 -4.47 -22.71 -9.00
N ALA A 10 -4.74 -23.75 -9.78
CA ALA A 10 -5.95 -24.57 -9.65
C ALA A 10 -6.05 -25.30 -8.28
N SER A 11 -4.93 -25.47 -7.58
CA SER A 11 -4.86 -26.04 -6.23
C SER A 11 -5.04 -24.99 -5.13
N GLY A 12 -5.18 -23.70 -5.48
CA GLY A 12 -5.31 -22.59 -4.54
C GLY A 12 -3.98 -22.09 -3.96
N GLU A 13 -2.85 -22.51 -4.51
CA GLU A 13 -1.51 -22.06 -4.08
C GLU A 13 -1.12 -20.78 -4.81
N ALA A 14 -0.43 -19.87 -4.11
CA ALA A 14 0.04 -18.62 -4.70
C ALA A 14 1.12 -18.88 -5.76
N HIS A 15 1.02 -18.21 -6.90
CA HIS A 15 2.04 -18.22 -7.94
C HIS A 15 2.18 -16.84 -8.60
N MET A 16 3.36 -16.57 -9.17
CA MET A 16 3.58 -15.37 -9.96
C MET A 16 3.07 -15.60 -11.38
N VAL A 17 2.25 -14.68 -11.88
CA VAL A 17 1.71 -14.74 -13.24
C VAL A 17 2.81 -14.34 -14.22
N ASP A 18 3.05 -15.18 -15.24
CA ASP A 18 3.92 -14.80 -16.34
C ASP A 18 3.27 -13.67 -17.17
N VAL A 19 4.02 -12.60 -17.37
CA VAL A 19 3.61 -11.40 -18.12
C VAL A 19 4.52 -11.12 -19.31
N SER A 20 5.41 -12.05 -19.66
CA SER A 20 6.46 -11.86 -20.67
C SER A 20 5.91 -11.53 -22.07
N GLU A 21 4.75 -12.09 -22.42
CA GLU A 21 4.10 -11.82 -23.72
C GLU A 21 3.28 -10.52 -23.73
N LYS A 22 3.16 -9.80 -22.61
CA LYS A 22 2.36 -8.57 -22.54
C LYS A 22 3.13 -7.41 -23.15
N ASN A 23 2.47 -6.67 -24.04
CA ASN A 23 3.03 -5.46 -24.62
C ASN A 23 3.38 -4.41 -23.55
N ILE A 24 4.58 -3.85 -23.66
CA ILE A 24 5.03 -2.75 -22.82
C ILE A 24 4.16 -1.53 -23.11
N THR A 25 3.59 -0.96 -22.06
CA THR A 25 2.71 0.21 -22.11
C THR A 25 3.04 1.13 -20.94
N LYS A 26 2.86 2.45 -21.11
CA LYS A 26 3.02 3.39 -19.99
C LYS A 26 1.85 3.20 -19.04
N ARG A 27 2.15 2.90 -17.77
CA ARG A 27 1.15 2.65 -16.73
C ARG A 27 1.51 3.47 -15.50
N GLN A 28 0.50 4.05 -14.87
CA GLN A 28 0.61 4.76 -13.60
C GLN A 28 -0.56 4.33 -12.72
N ALA A 29 -0.29 4.17 -11.43
CA ALA A 29 -1.30 3.97 -10.41
C ALA A 29 -1.07 4.98 -9.28
N VAL A 30 -2.15 5.43 -8.66
CA VAL A 30 -2.13 6.29 -7.48
C VAL A 30 -2.83 5.52 -6.37
N ALA A 31 -2.22 5.46 -5.19
CA ALA A 31 -2.78 4.84 -4.00
C ALA A 31 -2.75 5.85 -2.84
N GLU A 32 -3.71 5.73 -1.93
CA GLU A 32 -3.80 6.52 -0.71
C GLU A 32 -3.99 5.62 0.51
N GLY A 33 -3.64 6.13 1.68
CA GLY A 33 -3.82 5.44 2.96
C GLY A 33 -4.15 6.44 4.06
N ARG A 34 -4.82 5.99 5.12
CA ARG A 34 -5.19 6.82 6.27
C ARG A 34 -4.85 6.12 7.56
N ILE A 35 -4.20 6.86 8.47
CA ILE A 35 -3.99 6.44 9.86
C ILE A 35 -4.95 7.24 10.74
N VAL A 36 -5.82 6.53 11.45
CA VAL A 36 -6.73 7.13 12.44
C VAL A 36 -6.05 7.08 13.81
N MET A 37 -6.10 8.20 14.53
CA MET A 37 -5.48 8.35 15.85
C MET A 37 -6.30 9.29 16.73
N GLN A 38 -5.95 9.35 18.01
CA GLN A 38 -6.57 10.30 18.94
C GLN A 38 -6.19 11.75 18.58
N PRO A 39 -7.05 12.74 18.85
CA PRO A 39 -6.75 14.15 18.59
C PRO A 39 -5.45 14.63 19.25
N ASP A 40 -5.15 14.15 20.46
CA ASP A 40 -3.94 14.56 21.18
C ASP A 40 -2.66 13.98 20.56
N THR A 41 -2.74 12.78 19.96
CA THR A 41 -1.62 12.22 19.17
C THR A 41 -1.32 13.07 17.95
N LEU A 42 -2.36 13.52 17.24
CA LEU A 42 -2.20 14.40 16.09
C LEU A 42 -1.57 15.73 16.48
N LYS A 43 -2.00 16.34 17.59
CA LYS A 43 -1.40 17.58 18.11
C LYS A 43 0.09 17.41 18.41
N LEU A 44 0.49 16.29 19.03
CA LEU A 44 1.90 16.01 19.32
C LEU A 44 2.74 15.87 18.04
N ILE A 45 2.21 15.18 17.01
CA ILE A 45 2.87 15.05 15.72
C ILE A 45 3.04 16.42 15.04
N GLN A 46 1.99 17.23 15.02
CA GLN A 46 2.01 18.57 14.42
C GLN A 46 2.96 19.54 15.15
N ALA A 47 3.07 19.41 16.47
CA ALA A 47 3.97 20.23 17.28
C ALA A 47 5.45 19.83 17.12
N GLY A 48 5.75 18.69 16.51
CA GLY A 48 7.12 18.17 16.38
C GLY A 48 7.74 17.70 17.70
N ASP A 49 6.97 17.64 18.78
CA ASP A 49 7.42 17.31 20.15
C ASP A 49 7.21 15.81 20.47
N HIS A 50 7.14 14.96 19.44
CA HIS A 50 7.01 13.53 19.64
C HIS A 50 8.37 12.93 20.03
N LYS A 51 8.40 12.04 21.04
CA LYS A 51 9.63 11.42 21.59
C LYS A 51 10.50 10.66 20.57
N LYS A 52 9.98 10.39 19.38
CA LYS A 52 10.68 9.70 18.29
C LYS A 52 11.24 10.66 17.22
N GLY A 53 11.10 11.97 17.40
CA GLY A 53 11.46 12.99 16.40
C GLY A 53 10.34 13.21 15.37
N ASP A 54 10.72 13.74 14.19
CA ASP A 54 9.80 14.03 13.09
C ASP A 54 9.21 12.74 12.50
N VAL A 55 7.93 12.48 12.82
CA VAL A 55 7.23 11.26 12.42
C VAL A 55 6.79 11.31 10.95
N LEU A 56 6.55 12.50 10.39
CA LEU A 56 6.10 12.64 9.00
C LEU A 56 7.28 12.69 8.02
N GLY A 57 8.40 13.29 8.42
CA GLY A 57 9.61 13.32 7.59
C GLY A 57 10.28 11.95 7.41
N ILE A 58 10.01 10.99 8.29
CA ILE A 58 10.54 9.61 8.20
C ILE A 58 9.62 8.67 7.38
N ALA A 59 8.32 8.95 7.33
CA ALA A 59 7.31 8.08 6.71
C ALA A 59 7.42 8.04 5.18
#